data_AF-A0A2D7Y526-F1
#
_entry.id   AF-A0A2D7Y526-F1
#
_cell.length_a   1.000
_cell.length_b   1.000
_cell.length_c   1.000
_cell.angle_alpha   90.00
_cell.angle_beta   90.00
_cell.angle_gamma   90.00
#
_symmetry.space_group_name_H-M   'P 1'
#
loop_
_entity.id
_entity.type
_entity.pdbx_description
1 polymer ?
#
loop_
_entity_poly.entity_id
_entity_poly.type
_entity_poly.pdbx_seq_one_letter_code
_entity_poly.pdbx_strand_id
1 'polypeptide(L)'
;MRALIASLLLLTTAPAVAQEVEGRVAGPVSMLFPHRETYLALDEEDRSHFRLDYIVQSSTGVPGDEIGLWYEWSDDRVDIELGADGLVANPPAAEILETDPNVWTDQPGRTMSMSMQFAYAGEDWQTPSRQDLVTGLEQANRAVRRAAGVAALFAPDFKTVIFQFDGPAPEAWAVDADGNREALTVQ
;
A
#
# COMPACT_ATOMS: atom_id res chain seq x y z
N MET A 1 44.92 32.93 -51.87
CA MET A 1 45.20 31.84 -50.90
C MET A 1 44.60 32.28 -49.57
N ARG A 2 43.40 31.80 -49.20
CA ARG A 2 42.66 32.20 -47.98
C ARG A 2 42.68 31.01 -47.02
N ALA A 3 43.23 31.19 -45.83
CA ALA A 3 43.32 30.17 -44.78
C ALA A 3 41.98 30.04 -44.04
N LEU A 4 41.50 28.82 -43.87
CA LEU A 4 40.35 28.44 -43.08
C LEU A 4 40.86 27.96 -41.70
N ILE A 5 40.45 28.61 -40.63
CA ILE A 5 40.72 28.20 -39.24
C ILE A 5 39.49 27.44 -38.75
N ALA A 6 39.66 26.15 -38.45
CA ALA A 6 38.65 25.31 -37.82
C ALA A 6 38.91 25.27 -36.31
N SER A 7 38.02 25.87 -35.52
CA SER A 7 38.03 25.78 -34.06
C SER A 7 37.13 24.62 -33.61
N LEU A 8 37.74 23.59 -33.03
CA LEU A 8 37.08 22.44 -32.44
C LEU A 8 36.75 22.75 -30.98
N LEU A 9 35.47 22.90 -30.65
CA LEU A 9 34.98 23.06 -29.27
C LEU A 9 34.83 21.67 -28.63
N LEU A 10 35.69 21.35 -27.66
CA LEU A 10 35.49 20.22 -26.76
C LEU A 10 34.47 20.60 -25.69
N LEU A 11 33.29 19.99 -25.74
CA LEU A 11 32.31 20.00 -24.66
C LEU A 11 32.72 18.96 -23.61
N THR A 12 33.18 19.44 -22.45
CA THR A 12 33.43 18.60 -21.28
C THR A 12 32.10 18.35 -20.55
N THR A 13 31.54 17.15 -20.66
CA THR A 13 30.43 16.70 -19.82
C THR A 13 30.97 16.36 -18.43
N ALA A 14 30.69 17.21 -17.43
CA ALA A 14 30.98 16.89 -16.04
C ALA A 14 30.03 15.76 -15.58
N PRO A 15 30.51 14.75 -14.85
CA PRO A 15 29.65 13.74 -14.26
C PRO A 15 28.82 14.39 -13.16
N ALA A 16 27.49 14.30 -13.27
CA ALA A 16 26.59 14.60 -12.18
C ALA A 16 26.79 13.53 -11.11
N VAL A 17 27.42 13.89 -10.00
CA VAL A 17 27.47 13.04 -8.81
C VAL A 17 26.08 13.11 -8.20
N ALA A 18 25.30 12.04 -8.33
CA ALA A 18 24.04 11.88 -7.62
C ALA A 18 24.37 11.92 -6.13
N GLN A 19 23.87 12.95 -5.44
CA GLN A 19 24.04 13.11 -4.01
C GLN A 19 23.14 12.06 -3.35
N GLU A 20 23.73 11.05 -2.71
CA GLU A 20 22.97 10.11 -1.88
C GLU A 20 22.21 10.93 -0.84
N VAL A 21 20.87 10.90 -0.91
CA VAL A 21 20.05 11.53 0.12
C VAL A 21 20.24 10.69 1.37
N GLU A 22 20.86 11.29 2.39
CA GLU A 22 21.04 10.68 3.70
C GLU A 22 19.65 10.35 4.25
N GLY A 23 19.36 9.06 4.43
CA GLY A 23 18.05 8.60 4.86
C GLY A 23 17.65 9.22 6.20
N ARG A 24 16.37 9.53 6.35
CA ARG A 24 15.79 10.05 7.60
C ARG A 24 14.89 9.01 8.23
N VAL A 25 14.78 9.02 9.57
CA VAL A 25 13.83 8.14 10.27
C VAL A 25 12.39 8.62 10.02
N ALA A 26 11.56 7.73 9.49
CA ALA A 26 10.11 7.90 9.37
C ALA A 26 9.40 7.52 10.68
N GLY A 27 9.88 6.50 11.38
CA GLY A 27 9.36 6.02 12.66
C GLY A 27 9.56 4.51 12.83
N PRO A 28 9.16 3.94 13.98
CA PRO A 28 9.19 2.50 14.19
C PRO A 28 8.22 1.76 13.24
N VAL A 29 8.56 0.55 12.81
CA VAL A 29 7.72 -0.29 11.92
C VAL A 29 6.30 -0.43 12.48
N SER A 30 6.13 -0.65 13.79
CA SER A 30 4.83 -0.82 14.44
C SER A 30 3.92 0.41 14.31
N MET A 31 4.51 1.62 14.30
CA MET A 31 3.78 2.88 14.09
C MET A 31 3.34 3.03 12.63
N LEU A 32 4.18 2.56 11.71
CA LEU A 32 3.93 2.61 10.28
C LEU A 32 2.90 1.55 9.85
N PHE A 33 2.91 0.37 10.46
CA PHE A 33 2.02 -0.74 10.11
C PHE A 33 1.03 -1.05 11.25
N PRO A 34 0.13 -0.11 11.59
CA PRO A 34 -0.81 -0.32 12.69
C PRO A 34 -1.67 -1.55 12.41
N HIS A 35 -1.98 -2.30 13.48
CA HIS A 35 -2.81 -3.51 13.46
C HIS A 35 -2.27 -4.68 12.62
N ARG A 36 -1.08 -4.57 12.02
CA ARG A 36 -0.49 -5.65 11.21
C ARG A 36 -0.26 -6.91 12.02
N GLU A 37 0.34 -6.77 13.20
CA GLU A 37 0.58 -7.88 14.12
C GLU A 37 -0.73 -8.55 14.52
N THR A 38 -1.75 -7.75 14.89
CA THR A 38 -3.08 -8.26 15.22
C THR A 38 -3.72 -9.01 14.06
N TYR A 39 -3.56 -8.52 12.83
CA TYR A 39 -4.04 -9.20 11.63
C TYR A 39 -3.30 -10.53 11.38
N LEU A 40 -1.97 -10.54 11.51
CA LEU A 40 -1.14 -11.74 11.32
C LEU A 40 -1.42 -12.82 12.37
N ALA A 41 -1.83 -12.41 13.57
CA ALA A 41 -2.23 -13.31 14.65
C ALA A 41 -3.63 -13.93 14.47
N LEU A 42 -4.42 -13.50 13.46
CA LEU A 42 -5.70 -14.15 13.16
C LEU A 42 -5.46 -15.51 12.48
N ASP A 43 -6.29 -16.48 12.86
CA ASP A 43 -6.37 -17.76 12.16
C ASP A 43 -6.68 -17.53 10.68
N GLU A 44 -6.14 -18.38 9.81
CA GLU A 44 -6.30 -18.24 8.36
C GLU A 44 -7.78 -18.19 7.94
N GLU A 45 -8.64 -18.98 8.58
CA GLU A 45 -10.09 -18.97 8.36
C GLU A 45 -10.78 -17.65 8.71
N ASP A 46 -10.17 -16.84 9.58
CA ASP A 46 -10.68 -15.55 10.03
C ASP A 46 -10.16 -14.39 9.17
N ARG A 47 -9.18 -14.62 8.28
CA ARG A 47 -8.56 -13.59 7.42
C ARG A 47 -8.37 -13.97 5.95
N SER A 48 -8.99 -15.07 5.51
CA SER A 48 -8.82 -15.61 4.15
C SER A 48 -9.44 -14.76 3.04
N HIS A 49 -10.44 -13.92 3.35
CA HIS A 49 -11.20 -13.14 2.36
C HIS A 49 -10.97 -11.63 2.48
N PHE A 50 -10.10 -11.20 3.39
CA PHE A 50 -9.63 -9.83 3.46
C PHE A 50 -8.14 -9.74 3.79
N ARG A 51 -7.50 -8.69 3.30
CA ARG A 51 -6.14 -8.33 3.64
C ARG A 51 -6.08 -6.90 4.16
N LEU A 52 -5.04 -6.63 4.95
CA LEU A 52 -4.74 -5.31 5.45
C LEU A 52 -3.66 -4.70 4.53
N ASP A 53 -4.08 -3.74 3.73
CA ASP A 53 -3.22 -3.04 2.78
C ASP A 53 -2.83 -1.67 3.36
N TYR A 54 -1.65 -1.21 2.97
CA TYR A 54 -1.08 0.07 3.40
C TYR A 54 -0.73 0.89 2.17
N ILE A 55 -1.14 2.15 2.15
CA ILE A 55 -0.85 3.07 1.05
C ILE A 55 -0.03 4.23 1.59
N VAL A 56 1.13 4.45 0.99
CA VAL A 56 2.01 5.58 1.26
C VAL A 56 1.78 6.66 0.22
N GLN A 57 1.48 7.87 0.67
CA GLN A 57 1.24 9.01 -0.22
C GLN A 57 2.18 10.15 0.12
N SER A 58 2.74 10.78 -0.91
CA SER A 58 3.50 12.02 -0.78
C SER A 58 2.57 13.23 -0.84
N SER A 59 2.69 14.14 0.14
CA SER A 59 2.01 15.43 0.16
C SER A 59 2.51 16.39 -0.93
N THR A 60 3.65 16.07 -1.56
CA THR A 60 4.22 16.85 -2.67
C THR A 60 3.98 16.20 -4.02
N GLY A 61 3.22 15.11 -4.08
CA GLY A 61 2.83 14.45 -5.33
C GLY A 61 3.92 13.58 -5.97
N VAL A 62 4.93 13.17 -5.19
CA VAL A 62 5.90 12.16 -5.65
C VAL A 62 5.17 10.82 -5.83
N PRO A 63 5.32 10.13 -6.98
CA PRO A 63 4.77 8.79 -7.20
C PRO A 63 5.23 7.79 -6.13
N GLY A 64 4.38 6.81 -5.81
CA GLY A 64 4.67 5.86 -4.74
C GLY A 64 5.93 5.03 -4.95
N ASP A 65 6.17 4.59 -6.19
CA ASP A 65 7.33 3.80 -6.60
C ASP A 65 8.64 4.61 -6.67
N GLU A 66 8.55 5.93 -6.55
CA GLU A 66 9.70 6.84 -6.41
C GLU A 66 10.02 7.17 -4.95
N ILE A 67 9.24 6.68 -3.98
CA ILE A 67 9.48 6.88 -2.56
C ILE A 67 10.32 5.71 -2.02
N GLY A 68 11.53 6.02 -1.55
CA GLY A 68 12.35 5.04 -0.84
C GLY A 68 11.89 4.86 0.60
N LEU A 69 11.57 3.61 0.98
CA LEU A 69 11.35 3.17 2.36
C LEU A 69 12.16 1.91 2.64
N TRP A 70 12.80 1.83 3.80
CA TRP A 70 13.56 0.63 4.20
C TRP A 70 13.71 0.55 5.71
N TYR A 71 14.06 -0.63 6.22
CA TYR A 71 14.55 -0.82 7.58
C TYR A 71 15.81 -1.68 7.56
N GLU A 72 16.51 -1.71 8.69
CA GLU A 72 17.68 -2.57 8.86
C GLU A 72 17.29 -3.82 9.65
N TRP A 73 17.67 -4.99 9.14
CA TRP A 73 17.40 -6.28 9.76
C TRP A 73 18.57 -7.24 9.56
N SER A 74 19.11 -7.79 10.65
CA SER A 74 20.25 -8.71 10.60
C SER A 74 21.45 -8.16 9.82
N ASP A 75 21.77 -6.86 10.02
CA ASP A 75 22.81 -6.10 9.31
C ASP A 75 22.56 -5.85 7.81
N ASP A 76 21.41 -6.29 7.28
CA ASP A 76 20.98 -6.04 5.91
C ASP A 76 19.95 -4.90 5.84
N ARG A 77 20.00 -4.14 4.75
CA ARG A 77 18.93 -3.21 4.39
C ARG A 77 17.82 -3.98 3.68
N VAL A 78 16.60 -3.86 4.20
CA VAL A 78 15.39 -4.45 3.60
C VAL A 78 14.49 -3.33 3.13
N ASP A 79 14.31 -3.23 1.81
CA ASP A 79 13.44 -2.22 1.20
C ASP A 79 11.95 -2.62 1.37
N ILE A 80 11.12 -1.61 1.67
CA ILE A 80 9.67 -1.70 1.62
C ILE A 80 9.27 -1.23 0.23
N GLU A 81 8.87 -2.17 -0.62
CA GLU A 81 8.49 -1.97 -2.00
C GLU A 81 7.12 -1.29 -2.07
N LEU A 82 7.05 -0.22 -2.85
CA LEU A 82 5.85 0.55 -3.11
C LEU A 82 5.49 0.46 -4.59
N GLY A 83 4.21 0.25 -4.90
CA GLY A 83 3.67 0.44 -6.24
C GLY A 83 3.58 1.92 -6.62
N ALA A 84 3.30 2.21 -7.90
CA ALA A 84 3.14 3.59 -8.38
C ALA A 84 2.01 4.37 -7.68
N ASP A 85 0.99 3.64 -7.21
CA ASP A 85 -0.12 4.15 -6.40
C ASP A 85 0.22 4.30 -4.90
N GLY A 86 1.42 3.89 -4.49
CA GLY A 86 1.91 3.89 -3.12
C GLY A 86 1.50 2.67 -2.31
N LEU A 87 0.85 1.67 -2.92
CA LEU A 87 0.50 0.43 -2.24
C LEU A 87 1.77 -0.32 -1.83
N VAL A 88 1.86 -0.69 -0.55
CA VAL A 88 2.96 -1.51 -0.03
C VAL A 88 2.82 -2.95 -0.55
N ALA A 89 3.79 -3.40 -1.34
CA ALA A 89 3.78 -4.73 -1.95
C ALA A 89 4.27 -5.83 -0.99
N ASN A 90 5.20 -5.50 -0.09
CA ASN A 90 5.85 -6.44 0.83
C ASN A 90 5.77 -5.96 2.31
N PRO A 91 4.57 -5.88 2.90
CA PRO A 91 4.43 -5.40 4.27
C PRO A 91 5.23 -6.27 5.27
N PRO A 92 5.85 -5.69 6.31
CA PRO A 92 6.68 -6.40 7.27
C PRO A 92 6.00 -7.64 7.89
N ALA A 93 6.81 -8.67 8.12
CA ALA A 93 6.39 -9.91 8.78
C ALA A 93 6.31 -9.74 10.31
N ALA A 94 5.73 -10.73 10.99
CA ALA A 94 5.53 -10.70 12.44
C ALA A 94 6.85 -10.54 13.20
N GLU A 95 7.90 -11.23 12.79
CA GLU A 95 9.19 -11.20 13.47
C GLU A 95 9.83 -9.79 13.42
N ILE A 96 9.62 -9.08 12.31
CA ILE A 96 10.10 -7.70 12.17
C ILE A 96 9.30 -6.76 13.08
N LEU A 97 7.97 -6.92 13.13
CA LEU A 97 7.10 -6.11 13.98
C LEU A 97 7.43 -6.28 15.47
N GLU A 98 7.80 -7.48 15.90
CA GLU A 98 8.20 -7.76 17.29
C GLU A 98 9.51 -7.05 17.69
N THR A 99 10.46 -6.91 16.76
CA THR A 99 11.72 -6.21 17.02
C THR A 99 11.64 -4.69 16.82
N ASP A 100 10.59 -4.24 16.13
CA ASP A 100 10.21 -2.85 15.92
C ASP A 100 11.36 -1.91 15.47
N PRO A 101 12.09 -2.25 14.39
CA PRO A 101 13.16 -1.39 13.89
C PRO A 101 12.61 -0.06 13.39
N ASN A 102 13.48 0.93 13.25
CA ASN A 102 13.11 2.18 12.58
C ASN A 102 13.03 1.98 11.07
N VAL A 103 11.96 2.46 10.48
CA VAL A 103 11.84 2.69 9.04
C VAL A 103 12.49 4.02 8.69
N TRP A 104 13.28 3.99 7.63
CA TRP A 104 13.96 5.11 7.03
C TRP A 104 13.31 5.48 5.70
N THR A 105 13.50 6.72 5.27
CA THR A 105 13.00 7.23 4.00
C THR A 105 13.96 8.24 3.35
N ASP A 106 13.89 8.35 2.02
CA ASP A 106 14.58 9.36 1.23
C ASP A 106 13.78 10.67 1.05
N GLN A 107 12.53 10.71 1.50
CA GLN A 107 11.67 11.88 1.26
C GLN A 107 12.09 13.10 2.10
N PRO A 108 12.11 14.30 1.51
CA PRO A 108 12.47 15.51 2.25
C PRO A 108 11.32 15.94 3.18
N GLY A 109 11.60 16.15 4.47
CA GLY A 109 10.59 16.68 5.41
C GLY A 109 9.49 15.66 5.83
N ARG A 110 8.45 16.14 6.53
CA ARG A 110 7.30 15.30 6.92
C ARG A 110 6.26 15.28 5.80
N THR A 111 6.68 14.87 4.61
CA THR A 111 5.89 14.96 3.38
C THR A 111 5.19 13.66 3.02
N MET A 112 5.16 12.67 3.90
CA MET A 112 4.44 11.43 3.65
C MET A 112 3.33 11.20 4.67
N SER A 113 2.26 10.61 4.20
CA SER A 113 1.22 10.02 5.03
C SER A 113 1.05 8.56 4.65
N MET A 114 0.66 7.75 5.61
CA MET A 114 0.25 6.37 5.36
C MET A 114 -1.18 6.17 5.81
N SER A 115 -1.96 5.53 4.96
CA SER A 115 -3.31 5.07 5.26
C SER A 115 -3.34 3.54 5.24
N MET A 116 -4.28 3.00 5.99
CA MET A 116 -4.57 1.57 6.05
C MET A 116 -5.93 1.33 5.42
N GLN A 117 -6.06 0.27 4.63
CA GLN A 117 -7.32 -0.14 4.02
C GLN A 117 -7.56 -1.65 4.20
N PHE A 118 -8.83 -2.03 4.22
CA PHE A 118 -9.27 -3.42 4.18
C PHE A 118 -9.57 -3.76 2.71
N ALA A 119 -8.74 -4.60 2.11
CA ALA A 119 -8.91 -5.03 0.73
C ALA A 119 -9.47 -6.46 0.68
N TYR A 120 -10.23 -6.78 -0.37
CA TYR A 120 -10.70 -8.13 -0.62
C TYR A 120 -9.52 -9.05 -1.00
N ALA A 121 -9.52 -10.27 -0.47
CA ALA A 121 -8.44 -11.24 -0.69
C ALA A 121 -8.91 -12.62 -1.16
N GLY A 122 -10.16 -12.73 -1.63
CA GLY A 122 -10.66 -14.00 -2.18
C GLY A 122 -10.02 -14.37 -3.51
N GLU A 123 -10.11 -15.65 -3.89
CA GLU A 123 -9.39 -16.24 -5.03
C GLU A 123 -9.71 -15.58 -6.37
N ASP A 124 -10.98 -15.22 -6.60
CA ASP A 124 -11.42 -14.52 -7.80
C ASP A 124 -11.79 -13.07 -7.48
N TRP A 125 -10.90 -12.15 -7.87
CA TRP A 125 -11.08 -10.71 -7.70
C TRP A 125 -11.74 -10.04 -8.92
N GLN A 126 -11.80 -10.71 -10.07
CA GLN A 126 -12.39 -10.17 -11.30
C GLN A 126 -13.90 -10.40 -11.34
N THR A 127 -14.33 -11.55 -10.85
CA THR A 127 -15.74 -11.93 -10.73
C THR A 127 -16.06 -12.46 -9.33
N PRO A 128 -15.86 -11.63 -8.27
CA PRO A 128 -16.06 -12.09 -6.90
C PRO A 128 -17.53 -12.46 -6.67
N SER A 129 -17.76 -13.61 -6.04
CA SER A 129 -19.11 -14.00 -5.68
C SER A 129 -19.63 -13.10 -4.55
N ARG A 130 -20.95 -12.90 -4.50
CA ARG A 130 -21.58 -12.16 -3.40
C ARG A 130 -21.24 -12.76 -2.04
N GLN A 131 -21.17 -14.10 -1.96
CA GLN A 131 -20.85 -14.81 -0.73
C GLN A 131 -19.42 -14.49 -0.26
N ASP A 132 -18.46 -14.44 -1.17
CA ASP A 132 -17.06 -14.15 -0.83
C ASP A 132 -16.89 -12.70 -0.38
N LEU A 133 -17.57 -11.76 -1.04
CA LEU A 133 -17.59 -10.36 -0.64
C LEU A 133 -18.19 -10.17 0.76
N VAL A 134 -19.31 -10.85 1.06
CA VAL A 134 -19.92 -10.83 2.39
C VAL A 134 -18.98 -11.46 3.42
N THR A 135 -18.34 -12.57 3.08
CA THR A 135 -17.38 -13.25 3.97
C THR A 135 -16.20 -12.35 4.31
N GLY A 136 -15.62 -11.66 3.32
CA GLY A 136 -14.55 -10.69 3.54
C GLY A 136 -14.98 -9.53 4.44
N LEU A 137 -16.19 -9.01 4.22
CA LEU A 137 -16.76 -7.94 5.05
C LEU A 137 -16.98 -8.38 6.51
N GLU A 138 -17.51 -9.58 6.71
CA GLU A 138 -17.72 -10.15 8.04
C GLU A 138 -16.40 -10.43 8.77
N GLN A 139 -15.41 -10.97 8.06
CA GLN A 139 -14.06 -11.18 8.59
C GLN A 139 -13.40 -9.85 9.00
N ALA A 140 -13.44 -8.83 8.13
CA ALA A 140 -12.89 -7.50 8.44
C ALA A 140 -13.57 -6.87 9.67
N ASN A 141 -14.91 -6.94 9.76
CA ASN A 141 -15.66 -6.46 10.92
C ASN A 141 -15.30 -7.21 12.20
N ARG A 142 -15.15 -8.54 12.14
CA ARG A 142 -14.70 -9.35 13.30
C ARG A 142 -13.29 -8.96 13.72
N ALA A 143 -12.37 -8.76 12.77
CA ALA A 143 -11.01 -8.32 13.05
C ALA A 143 -10.97 -6.95 13.74
N VAL A 144 -11.72 -5.96 13.24
CA VAL A 144 -11.83 -4.63 13.87
C VAL A 144 -12.38 -4.73 15.30
N ARG A 145 -13.44 -5.51 15.50
CA ARG A 145 -14.01 -5.70 16.86
C ARG A 145 -13.02 -6.37 17.80
N ARG A 146 -12.27 -7.38 17.33
CA ARG A 146 -11.23 -8.03 18.11
C ARG A 146 -10.11 -7.05 18.48
N ALA A 147 -9.65 -6.24 17.52
CA ALA A 147 -8.63 -5.21 17.74
C ALA A 147 -9.10 -4.09 18.70
N ALA A 148 -10.38 -3.70 18.64
CA ALA A 148 -10.95 -2.68 19.51
C ALA A 148 -11.21 -3.16 20.95
N GLY A 149 -11.24 -4.47 21.17
CA GLY A 149 -11.50 -5.08 22.48
C GLY A 149 -12.80 -4.57 23.10
N VAL A 150 -12.73 -3.99 24.30
CA VAL A 150 -13.90 -3.45 25.01
C VAL A 150 -14.56 -2.28 24.29
N ALA A 151 -13.83 -1.56 23.42
CA ALA A 151 -14.36 -0.46 22.63
C ALA A 151 -15.13 -0.93 21.39
N ALA A 152 -15.18 -2.24 21.10
CA ALA A 152 -15.87 -2.81 19.94
C ALA A 152 -17.36 -2.45 19.84
N LEU A 153 -18.02 -2.13 20.96
CA LEU A 153 -19.41 -1.68 20.99
C LEU A 153 -19.62 -0.34 20.26
N PHE A 154 -18.55 0.42 20.05
CA PHE A 154 -18.55 1.71 19.35
C PHE A 154 -17.76 1.64 18.04
N ALA A 155 -17.20 0.48 17.69
CA ALA A 155 -16.49 0.31 16.44
C ALA A 155 -17.48 0.40 15.26
N PRO A 156 -17.13 1.09 14.16
CA PRO A 156 -17.97 1.15 12.99
C PRO A 156 -18.05 -0.23 12.31
N ASP A 157 -19.21 -0.52 11.72
CA ASP A 157 -19.38 -1.69 10.86
C ASP A 157 -19.22 -1.28 9.40
N PHE A 158 -18.37 -1.99 8.69
CA PHE A 158 -18.30 -1.92 7.23
C PHE A 158 -19.57 -2.53 6.64
N LYS A 159 -20.20 -1.80 5.72
CA LYS A 159 -21.44 -2.20 5.04
C LYS A 159 -21.34 -2.14 3.51
N THR A 160 -20.25 -1.58 3.00
CA THR A 160 -20.06 -1.29 1.59
C THR A 160 -18.73 -1.86 1.14
N VAL A 161 -18.73 -2.47 -0.04
CA VAL A 161 -17.53 -2.82 -0.79
C VAL A 161 -17.40 -1.80 -1.92
N ILE A 162 -16.20 -1.24 -2.07
CA ILE A 162 -15.88 -0.28 -3.13
C ILE A 162 -15.02 -1.01 -4.15
N PHE A 163 -15.44 -0.99 -5.42
CA PHE A 163 -14.64 -1.49 -6.54
C PHE A 163 -13.85 -0.33 -7.11
N GLN A 164 -12.53 -0.40 -7.02
CA GLN A 164 -11.62 0.60 -7.59
C GLN A 164 -11.11 0.10 -8.94
N PHE A 165 -11.09 0.99 -9.92
CA PHE A 165 -10.64 0.71 -11.27
C PHE A 165 -9.57 1.71 -11.68
N ASP A 166 -8.63 1.25 -12.50
CA ASP A 166 -7.70 2.15 -13.19
C ASP A 166 -8.46 2.90 -14.29
N GLY A 167 -8.69 4.20 -14.08
CA GLY A 167 -9.44 5.05 -15.00
C GLY A 167 -10.96 5.04 -14.72
N PRO A 168 -11.80 5.31 -15.74
CA PRO A 168 -13.24 5.39 -15.53
C PRO A 168 -13.82 4.03 -15.13
N ALA A 169 -14.72 4.02 -14.14
CA ALA A 169 -15.43 2.83 -13.74
C ALA A 169 -16.19 2.22 -14.95
N PRO A 170 -16.04 0.91 -15.21
CA PRO A 170 -16.75 0.24 -16.28
C PRO A 170 -18.25 0.11 -15.93
N GLU A 171 -19.04 -0.31 -16.92
CA GLU A 171 -20.37 -0.84 -16.63
C GLU A 171 -20.23 -2.14 -15.82
N ALA A 172 -20.84 -2.18 -14.64
CA ALA A 172 -20.80 -3.33 -13.74
C ALA A 172 -22.22 -3.81 -13.42
N TRP A 173 -22.36 -5.12 -13.23
CA TRP A 173 -23.63 -5.78 -13.00
C TRP A 173 -23.51 -6.76 -11.84
N ALA A 174 -24.46 -6.72 -10.90
CA ALA A 174 -24.72 -7.84 -10.01
C ALA A 174 -25.54 -8.87 -10.78
N VAL A 175 -25.08 -10.11 -10.81
CA VAL A 175 -25.79 -11.24 -11.42
C VAL A 175 -26.27 -12.14 -10.30
N ASP A 176 -27.58 -12.34 -10.20
CA ASP A 176 -28.15 -13.26 -9.20
C ASP A 176 -28.04 -14.73 -9.65
N ALA A 177 -28.42 -15.65 -8.76
CA ALA A 177 -28.38 -17.09 -9.04
C ALA A 177 -29.36 -17.51 -10.16
N ASP A 178 -30.41 -16.72 -10.40
CA ASP A 178 -31.42 -16.96 -11.44
C ASP A 178 -31.03 -16.32 -12.78
N GLY A 179 -29.91 -15.61 -12.84
CA GLY A 179 -29.35 -14.94 -14.02
C GLY A 179 -29.88 -13.53 -14.27
N ASN A 180 -30.72 -12.98 -13.38
CA ASN A 180 -31.13 -11.57 -13.48
C ASN A 180 -29.93 -10.67 -13.21
N ARG A 181 -29.92 -9.52 -13.89
CA ARG A 181 -28.85 -8.54 -13.81
C ARG A 181 -29.38 -7.24 -13.23
N GLU A 182 -28.71 -6.75 -12.20
CA GLU A 182 -28.91 -5.43 -11.62
C GLU A 182 -27.67 -4.58 -11.89
N ALA A 183 -27.85 -3.39 -12.47
CA ALA A 183 -26.73 -2.50 -12.74
C ALA A 183 -26.17 -1.96 -11.41
N LEU A 184 -24.85 -2.08 -11.22
CA LEU A 184 -24.16 -1.44 -10.11
C LEU A 184 -23.93 0.02 -10.49
N THR A 185 -24.45 0.94 -9.67
CA THR A 185 -24.29 2.37 -9.91
C THR A 185 -22.95 2.85 -9.39
N VAL A 186 -22.25 3.64 -10.21
CA VAL A 186 -21.06 4.39 -9.79
C VAL A 186 -21.51 5.43 -8.76
N GLN A 187 -20.90 5.40 -7.57
CA GLN A 187 -21.11 6.43 -6.54
C GLN A 187 -20.03 7.50 -6.61
#